data_AF-A0A960N5B3-F1
#
_entry.id   AF-A0A960N5B3-F1
#
_cell.length_a   1.000
_cell.length_b   1.000
_cell.length_c   1.000
_cell.angle_alpha   90.00
_cell.angle_beta   90.00
_cell.angle_gamma   90.00
#
_symmetry.space_group_name_H-M   'P 1'
#
loop_
_entity.id
_entity.type
_entity.pdbx_description
1 polymer ?
#
loop_
_entity_poly.entity_id
_entity_poly.type
_entity_poly.pdbx_seq_one_letter_code
_entity_poly.pdbx_strand_id
1 'polypeptide(L)'
;MQHQNPSPYAPLIAAATGAPQSRLALLEELMREEIFHSTLDWQSEEELAAGARKADELYQSAPGYFDGRQLLQLAEFRLAQLEARLENARKSADPVKTIELETKVRLARESARTARNAIPRLAEFYGFA
;
A
#
# COMPACT_ATOMS: atom_id res chain seq x y z
N MET A 1 6.81 -14.07 5.87
CA MET A 1 5.76 -13.19 5.34
C MET A 1 4.89 -12.79 6.53
N GLN A 2 5.01 -11.57 7.04
CA GLN A 2 4.12 -11.13 8.11
C GLN A 2 2.79 -10.79 7.45
N HIS A 3 1.80 -11.64 7.70
CA HIS A 3 0.41 -11.38 7.36
C HIS A 3 0.03 -10.03 7.99
N GLN A 4 -0.35 -9.05 7.18
CA GLN A 4 -1.20 -7.97 7.66
C GLN A 4 -2.38 -8.65 8.34
N ASN A 5 -2.53 -8.44 9.64
CA ASN A 5 -3.70 -8.93 10.35
C ASN A 5 -4.91 -8.35 9.61
N PRO A 6 -5.78 -9.17 8.99
CA PRO A 6 -6.86 -8.65 8.19
C PRO A 6 -7.67 -7.73 9.09
N SER A 7 -7.84 -6.49 8.65
CA SER A 7 -8.69 -5.53 9.34
C SER A 7 -10.02 -6.19 9.69
N PRO A 8 -10.64 -5.86 10.83
CA PRO A 8 -11.95 -6.40 11.19
C PRO A 8 -13.01 -6.15 10.11
N TYR A 9 -12.78 -5.18 9.22
CA TYR A 9 -13.66 -4.85 8.10
C TYR A 9 -13.48 -5.76 6.87
N ALA A 10 -12.39 -6.53 6.76
CA ALA A 10 -12.11 -7.36 5.59
C ALA A 10 -13.25 -8.33 5.23
N PRO A 11 -13.92 -9.03 6.18
CA PRO A 11 -15.08 -9.85 5.86
C PRO A 11 -16.25 -9.06 5.28
N LEU A 12 -16.51 -7.85 5.78
CA LEU A 12 -17.60 -6.99 5.30
C LEU A 12 -17.30 -6.43 3.91
N ILE A 13 -16.05 -6.01 3.67
CA ILE A 13 -15.58 -5.56 2.35
C ILE A 13 -15.70 -6.71 1.35
N ALA A 14 -15.26 -7.93 1.71
CA ALA A 14 -15.39 -9.10 0.85
C ALA A 14 -16.86 -9.43 0.54
N ALA A 15 -17.75 -9.39 1.53
CA ALA A 15 -19.18 -9.62 1.32
C ALA A 15 -19.82 -8.56 0.41
N ALA A 16 -19.42 -7.29 0.54
CA ALA A 16 -19.98 -6.18 -0.23
C ALA A 16 -19.51 -6.12 -1.69
N THR A 17 -18.30 -6.63 -1.98
CA THR A 17 -17.63 -6.46 -3.28
C THR A 17 -17.42 -7.78 -4.04
N GLY A 18 -17.37 -8.92 -3.34
CA GLY A 18 -16.92 -10.18 -3.92
C GLY A 18 -15.43 -10.24 -4.25
N ALA A 19 -14.64 -9.24 -3.83
CA ALA A 19 -13.23 -9.15 -4.16
C ALA A 19 -12.38 -10.26 -3.48
N PRO A 20 -11.29 -10.71 -4.11
CA PRO A 20 -10.41 -11.71 -3.51
C PRO A 20 -9.66 -11.14 -2.31
N GLN A 21 -9.24 -12.02 -1.39
CA GLN A 21 -8.52 -11.66 -0.16
C GLN A 21 -7.30 -10.76 -0.41
N SER A 22 -6.58 -10.95 -1.52
CA SER A 22 -5.41 -10.16 -1.88
C SER A 22 -5.70 -8.69 -2.16
N ARG A 23 -6.97 -8.32 -2.44
CA ARG A 23 -7.38 -6.95 -2.77
C ARG A 23 -8.00 -6.20 -1.59
N LEU A 24 -8.48 -6.91 -0.56
CA LEU A 24 -9.27 -6.30 0.52
C LEU A 24 -8.53 -5.18 1.25
N ALA A 25 -7.23 -5.33 1.48
CA ALA A 25 -6.41 -4.29 2.11
C ALA A 25 -6.32 -3.01 1.24
N LEU A 26 -6.20 -3.17 -0.09
CA LEU A 26 -6.19 -2.05 -1.02
C LEU A 26 -7.56 -1.35 -1.07
N LEU A 27 -8.65 -2.12 -1.12
CA LEU A 27 -9.99 -1.55 -1.11
C LEU A 27 -10.25 -0.78 0.18
N GLU A 28 -9.83 -1.30 1.33
CA GLU A 28 -9.95 -0.58 2.59
C GLU A 28 -9.14 0.72 2.61
N GLU A 29 -7.94 0.72 2.05
CA GLU A 29 -7.13 1.92 1.90
C GLU A 29 -7.81 2.95 1.00
N LEU A 30 -8.32 2.53 -0.17
CA LEU A 30 -9.10 3.39 -1.06
C LEU A 30 -10.36 3.94 -0.41
N MET A 31 -11.05 3.12 0.39
CA MET A 31 -12.17 3.59 1.18
C MET A 31 -11.72 4.74 2.11
N ARG A 32 -10.61 4.59 2.82
CA ARG A 32 -10.11 5.61 3.78
C ARG A 32 -9.61 6.87 3.09
N GLU A 33 -8.90 6.74 1.98
CA GLU A 33 -8.24 7.88 1.32
C GLU A 33 -9.17 8.62 0.35
N GLU A 34 -9.97 7.89 -0.42
CA GLU A 34 -10.68 8.42 -1.59
C GLU A 34 -12.20 8.55 -1.37
N ILE A 35 -12.78 7.77 -0.45
CA ILE A 35 -14.24 7.73 -0.25
C ILE A 35 -14.67 8.43 1.04
N PHE A 36 -14.05 8.06 2.16
CA PHE A 36 -14.46 8.49 3.49
C PHE A 36 -13.58 9.59 4.05
N HIS A 37 -12.35 9.79 3.53
CA HIS A 37 -11.41 10.84 3.95
C HIS A 37 -11.11 10.95 5.48
N SER A 38 -11.69 10.08 6.32
CA SER A 38 -11.70 10.09 7.79
C SER A 38 -12.28 8.77 8.33
N THR A 39 -11.81 8.32 9.49
CA THR A 39 -12.28 7.09 10.14
C THR A 39 -13.65 7.21 10.81
N LEU A 40 -14.23 8.41 10.83
CA LEU A 40 -15.52 8.71 11.46
C LEU A 40 -16.69 8.75 10.45
N ASP A 41 -16.40 8.52 9.17
CA ASP A 41 -17.32 8.85 8.08
C ASP A 41 -18.22 7.67 7.66
N TRP A 42 -17.99 6.47 8.20
CA TRP A 42 -18.98 5.39 8.19
C TRP A 42 -19.53 5.17 9.60
N GLN A 43 -20.84 5.29 9.77
CA GLN A 43 -21.54 5.10 11.04
C GLN A 43 -22.43 3.85 11.02
N SER A 44 -22.61 3.22 9.86
CA SER A 44 -23.33 1.95 9.70
C SER A 44 -22.62 0.92 8.83
N GLU A 45 -23.06 -0.34 8.91
CA GLU A 45 -22.60 -1.43 8.05
C GLU A 45 -22.99 -1.19 6.58
N GLU A 46 -24.17 -0.61 6.34
CA GLU A 46 -24.62 -0.25 5.00
C GLU A 46 -23.73 0.81 4.34
N GLU A 47 -23.31 1.83 5.10
CA GLU A 47 -22.38 2.85 4.63
C GLU A 47 -21.02 2.25 4.30
N LEU A 48 -20.51 1.37 5.18
CA LEU A 48 -19.26 0.64 4.93
C LEU A 48 -19.37 -0.19 3.64
N ALA A 49 -20.46 -0.94 3.46
CA ALA A 49 -20.69 -1.74 2.26
C ALA A 49 -20.81 -0.88 0.99
N ALA A 50 -21.46 0.29 1.09
CA ALA A 50 -21.55 1.23 -0.02
C ALA A 50 -20.18 1.82 -0.40
N GLY A 51 -19.37 2.18 0.60
CA GLY A 51 -18.00 2.65 0.36
C GLY A 51 -17.09 1.57 -0.20
N ALA A 52 -17.23 0.33 0.25
CA ALA A 52 -16.48 -0.81 -0.29
C ALA A 52 -16.78 -1.03 -1.78
N ARG A 53 -18.06 -0.95 -2.18
CA ARG A 53 -18.45 -1.02 -3.61
C ARG A 53 -17.87 0.14 -4.41
N LYS A 54 -17.95 1.38 -3.90
CA LYS A 54 -17.34 2.54 -4.58
C LYS A 54 -15.82 2.41 -4.72
N ALA A 55 -15.15 1.87 -3.71
CA ALA A 55 -13.72 1.63 -3.75
C ALA A 55 -13.35 0.54 -4.77
N ASP A 56 -14.14 -0.54 -4.89
CA ASP A 56 -13.90 -1.54 -5.95
C ASP A 56 -14.19 -0.96 -7.34
N GLU A 57 -15.27 -0.18 -7.51
CA GLU A 57 -15.53 0.54 -8.77
C GLU A 57 -14.37 1.46 -9.15
N LEU A 58 -13.84 2.23 -8.19
CA LEU A 58 -12.68 3.09 -8.39
C LEU A 58 -11.45 2.26 -8.77
N TYR A 59 -11.16 1.17 -8.04
CA TYR A 59 -10.07 0.26 -8.39
C TYR A 59 -10.19 -0.27 -9.82
N GLN A 60 -11.37 -0.74 -10.21
CA GLN A 60 -11.63 -1.33 -11.52
C GLN A 60 -11.50 -0.32 -12.67
N SER A 61 -11.68 0.98 -12.38
CA SER A 61 -11.43 2.05 -13.37
C SER A 61 -9.95 2.16 -13.75
N ALA A 62 -9.03 1.74 -12.87
CA ALA A 62 -7.59 1.90 -13.07
C ALA A 62 -6.72 0.95 -12.25
N PRO A 63 -6.85 -0.39 -12.43
CA PRO A 63 -6.21 -1.36 -11.56
C PRO A 63 -4.69 -1.22 -11.54
N GLY A 64 -4.05 -0.99 -12.70
CA GLY A 64 -2.60 -0.83 -12.78
C GLY A 64 -2.08 0.40 -12.03
N TYR A 65 -2.85 1.49 -11.97
CA TYR A 65 -2.48 2.68 -11.20
C TYR A 65 -2.52 2.40 -9.70
N PHE A 66 -3.60 1.80 -9.21
CA PHE A 66 -3.76 1.51 -7.79
C PHE A 66 -2.81 0.41 -7.30
N ASP A 67 -2.61 -0.66 -8.09
CA ASP A 67 -1.59 -1.67 -7.81
C ASP A 67 -0.19 -1.03 -7.76
N GLY A 68 0.10 -0.11 -8.70
CA GLY A 68 1.34 0.64 -8.72
C GLY A 68 1.54 1.49 -7.46
N ARG A 69 0.51 2.23 -7.02
CA ARG A 69 0.53 3.03 -5.79
C ARG A 69 0.83 2.16 -4.57
N GLN A 70 0.15 1.02 -4.45
CA GLN A 70 0.36 0.08 -3.36
C GLN A 70 1.80 -0.47 -3.35
N LEU A 71 2.33 -0.84 -4.52
CA LEU A 71 3.72 -1.29 -4.65
C LEU A 71 4.72 -0.22 -4.23
N LEU A 72 4.47 1.05 -4.56
CA LEU A 72 5.30 2.18 -4.14
C LEU A 72 5.30 2.31 -2.62
N GLN A 73 4.14 2.34 -1.98
CA GLN A 73 4.02 2.45 -0.51
C GLN A 73 4.74 1.31 0.20
N LEU A 74 4.57 0.06 -0.27
CA LEU A 74 5.28 -1.09 0.29
C LEU A 74 6.81 -0.99 0.12
N ALA A 75 7.26 -0.51 -1.03
CA ALA A 75 8.69 -0.31 -1.29
C ALA A 75 9.28 0.79 -0.38
N GLU A 76 8.57 1.89 -0.18
CA GLU A 76 8.96 2.99 0.69
C GLU A 76 8.99 2.57 2.17
N PHE A 77 7.97 1.85 2.64
CA PHE A 77 7.94 1.31 3.99
C PHE A 77 9.12 0.37 4.24
N ARG A 78 9.41 -0.53 3.29
CA ARG A 78 10.56 -1.45 3.38
C ARG A 78 11.89 -0.69 3.37
N LEU A 79 12.02 0.34 2.55
CA LEU A 79 13.20 1.20 2.53
C LEU A 79 13.41 1.86 3.90
N ALA A 80 12.38 2.49 4.46
CA ALA A 80 12.44 3.13 5.77
C ALA A 80 12.85 2.15 6.88
N GLN A 81 12.30 0.93 6.89
CA GLN A 81 12.69 -0.12 7.85
C GLN A 81 14.17 -0.51 7.71
N LEU A 82 14.67 -0.63 6.48
CA LEU A 82 16.07 -0.99 6.23
C LEU A 82 17.02 0.15 6.61
N GLU A 83 16.66 1.39 6.34
CA GLU A 83 17.44 2.58 6.73
C GLU A 83 17.53 2.70 8.25
N ALA A 84 16.43 2.48 8.98
CA ALA A 84 16.45 2.45 10.44
C ALA A 84 17.35 1.32 10.99
N ARG A 85 17.32 0.14 10.38
CA ARG A 85 18.20 -0.98 10.75
C ARG A 85 19.66 -0.67 10.46
N LEU A 86 19.95 -0.05 9.31
CA LEU A 86 21.30 0.35 8.92
C LEU A 86 21.88 1.36 9.90
N GLU A 87 21.09 2.36 10.28
CA GLU A 87 21.49 3.36 11.27
C GLU A 87 21.84 2.70 12.62
N ASN A 88 21.03 1.74 13.07
CA ASN A 88 21.32 0.98 14.29
C ASN A 88 22.60 0.13 14.17
N ALA A 89 22.86 -0.49 13.01
CA ALA A 89 24.07 -1.28 12.77
C ALA A 89 25.35 -0.43 12.75
N ARG A 90 25.25 0.79 12.20
CA ARG A 90 26.34 1.78 12.23
C ARG A 90 26.67 2.21 13.66
N LYS A 91 25.65 2.46 14.48
CA LYS A 91 25.82 2.78 15.90
C LYS A 91 26.45 1.64 16.70
N SER A 92 26.16 0.39 16.36
CA SER A 92 26.77 -0.78 17.00
C SER A 92 28.16 -1.13 16.47
N ALA A 93 28.71 -0.36 15.52
CA ALA A 93 29.98 -0.61 14.86
C ALA A 93 30.14 -2.06 14.35
N ASP A 94 29.07 -2.66 13.84
CA ASP A 94 29.08 -4.00 13.25
C ASP A 94 29.31 -3.91 11.74
N PRO A 95 30.55 -4.11 11.25
CA PRO A 95 30.89 -3.87 9.85
C PRO A 95 30.21 -4.86 8.90
N VAL A 96 30.04 -6.12 9.31
CA VAL A 96 29.42 -7.16 8.48
C VAL A 96 27.95 -6.82 8.25
N LYS A 97 27.23 -6.54 9.34
CA LYS A 97 25.81 -6.18 9.28
C LYS A 97 25.58 -4.86 8.55
N THR A 98 26.50 -3.90 8.69
CA THR A 98 26.45 -2.61 7.99
C THR A 98 26.53 -2.82 6.47
N ILE A 99 27.52 -3.56 5.97
CA ILE A 99 27.69 -3.84 4.53
C ILE A 99 26.46 -4.57 3.95
N GLU A 100 25.94 -5.57 4.69
CA GLU A 100 24.74 -6.30 4.29
C GLU A 100 23.53 -5.37 4.16
N LEU A 101 23.30 -4.51 5.15
CA LEU A 101 22.17 -3.58 5.17
C LEU A 101 22.32 -2.48 4.12
N GLU A 102 23.52 -1.97 3.84
CA GLU A 102 23.77 -1.01 2.77
C GLU A 102 23.37 -1.57 1.41
N THR A 103 23.72 -2.84 1.15
CA THR A 103 23.30 -3.53 -0.09
C THR A 103 21.78 -3.63 -0.17
N LYS A 104 21.10 -4.00 0.92
CA LYS A 104 19.64 -4.08 0.96
C LYS A 104 18.96 -2.72 0.79
N VAL A 105 19.47 -1.67 1.43
CA VAL A 105 18.97 -0.29 1.29
C VAL A 105 19.12 0.17 -0.15
N ARG A 106 20.27 -0.07 -0.78
CA ARG A 106 20.49 0.28 -2.19
C ARG A 106 19.46 -0.36 -3.11
N LEU A 107 19.22 -1.67 -2.97
CA LEU A 107 18.23 -2.39 -3.76
C LEU A 107 16.80 -1.88 -3.49
N ALA A 108 16.42 -1.70 -2.23
CA ALA A 108 15.10 -1.18 -1.87
C ALA A 108 14.85 0.23 -2.43
N ARG A 109 15.87 1.09 -2.40
CA ARG A 109 15.80 2.45 -2.95
C ARG A 109 15.60 2.44 -4.46
N GLU A 110 16.27 1.53 -5.17
CA GLU A 110 16.08 1.36 -6.61
C GLU A 110 14.67 0.85 -6.95
N SER A 111 14.14 -0.11 -6.17
CA SER A 111 12.76 -0.57 -6.33
C SER A 111 11.75 0.56 -6.09
N ALA A 112 11.88 1.32 -5.00
CA ALA A 112 11.00 2.45 -4.69
C ALA A 112 11.07 3.53 -5.78
N ARG A 113 12.27 3.86 -6.28
CA ARG A 113 12.45 4.79 -7.39
C ARG A 113 11.74 4.31 -8.65
N THR A 114 11.86 3.03 -8.98
CA THR A 114 11.24 2.44 -10.17
C THR A 114 9.72 2.51 -10.07
N ALA A 115 9.14 2.13 -8.93
CA ALA A 115 7.71 2.24 -8.68
C ALA A 115 7.24 3.70 -8.78
N ARG A 116 7.96 4.63 -8.14
CA ARG A 116 7.63 6.07 -8.15
C ARG A 116 7.59 6.66 -9.55
N ASN A 117 8.54 6.28 -10.40
CA ASN A 117 8.61 6.77 -11.78
C ASN A 117 7.52 6.18 -12.68
N ALA A 118 6.92 5.05 -12.31
CA ALA A 118 5.83 4.44 -13.05
C ALA A 118 4.47 5.13 -12.78
N ILE A 119 4.26 5.66 -11.57
CA ILE A 119 2.97 6.23 -11.16
C ILE A 119 2.46 7.33 -12.10
N PRO A 120 3.24 8.37 -12.49
CA PRO A 120 2.71 9.41 -13.37
C PRO A 120 2.26 8.89 -14.73
N ARG A 121 2.99 7.90 -15.29
CA ARG A 121 2.62 7.28 -16.57
C ARG A 121 1.34 6.46 -16.46
N LEU A 122 1.16 5.77 -15.33
CA LEU A 122 -0.08 5.05 -15.05
C LEU A 122 -1.23 6.03 -14.85
N ALA A 123 -1.03 7.12 -14.11
CA ALA A 123 -2.03 8.16 -13.93
C ALA A 123 -2.48 8.75 -15.28
N GLU A 124 -1.53 9.09 -16.16
CA GLU A 124 -1.82 9.58 -17.51
C GLU A 124 -2.59 8.54 -18.34
N PHE A 125 -2.13 7.28 -18.34
CA PHE A 125 -2.78 6.19 -19.07
C PHE A 125 -4.24 5.97 -18.67
N TYR A 126 -4.55 6.15 -17.38
CA TYR A 126 -5.91 6.00 -16.84
C TYR A 126 -6.71 7.32 -16.76
N GLY A 127 -6.13 8.46 -17.18
CA GLY A 127 -6.82 9.75 -17.22
C GLY A 127 -6.96 10.47 -15.88
N PHE A 128 -6.04 10.24 -14.94
CA PHE A 128 -5.97 10.94 -13.64
C PHE A 128 -4.97 12.11 -13.61
N ALA A 129 -4.29 12.41 -14.72
CA ALA A 129 -3.23 13.42 -14.82
C ALA A 129 -3.75 14.84 -15.09
#